data_AF-A0A9X3C7Z1-F1
#
_entry.id   AF-A0A9X3C7Z1-F1
#
_cell.length_a   1.000
_cell.length_b   1.000
_cell.length_c   1.000
_cell.angle_alpha   90.00
_cell.angle_beta   90.00
_cell.angle_gamma   90.00
#
_symmetry.space_group_name_H-M   'P 1'
#
loop_
_entity.id
_entity.type
_entity.pdbx_description
1 polymer ?
#
loop_
_entity_poly.entity_id
_entity_poly.type
_entity_poly.pdbx_seq_one_letter_code
_entity_poly.pdbx_strand_id
1 'polypeptide(L)'
;MDYSIEANVKTKCKDDFPPRLSFFFEQIGGFGDKSMVAQVEKILKIDLSTFQEYDYMDNEESSDKYWKNTTTFEAVIDKLILKINTNPKYYEKVKYNPIKSEYAFSSDTNEMKKIKAKEQEYENHPMYGYPYDNKYLSSGAIVEDLEILKNILKCYKKNGATKIKLSYD
;
A
#
# COMPACT_ATOMS: atom_id res chain seq x y z
N MET A 1 11.16 -2.74 4.98
CA MET A 1 10.27 -1.98 5.85
C MET A 1 8.90 -2.44 5.48
N ASP A 2 8.27 -3.20 6.35
CA ASP A 2 7.04 -3.94 6.05
C ASP A 2 6.07 -3.75 7.20
N TYR A 3 4.79 -3.54 6.88
CA TYR A 3 3.75 -3.54 7.88
C TYR A 3 3.63 -4.94 8.46
N SER A 4 3.40 -5.03 9.76
CA SER A 4 2.93 -6.24 10.42
C SER A 4 1.53 -6.02 10.98
N ILE A 5 0.80 -7.11 11.21
CA ILE A 5 -0.52 -7.07 11.84
C ILE A 5 -0.52 -8.00 13.05
N GLU A 6 -1.01 -7.50 14.19
CA GLU A 6 -1.13 -8.26 15.42
C GLU A 6 -2.56 -8.26 15.95
N ALA A 7 -2.92 -9.31 16.68
CA ALA A 7 -4.20 -9.43 17.37
C ALA A 7 -4.03 -9.14 18.87
N ASN A 8 -5.10 -8.63 19.51
CA ASN A 8 -5.09 -8.32 20.94
C ASN A 8 -5.10 -9.55 21.87
N VAL A 9 -5.08 -10.75 21.29
CA VAL A 9 -4.99 -12.04 21.98
C VAL A 9 -4.00 -12.91 21.24
N LYS A 10 -3.34 -13.82 21.95
CA LYS A 10 -2.41 -14.77 21.32
C LYS A 10 -3.17 -15.70 20.39
N THR A 11 -2.76 -15.76 19.12
CA THR A 11 -3.36 -16.66 18.12
C THR A 11 -2.31 -17.58 17.51
N LYS A 12 -2.76 -18.59 16.76
CA LYS A 12 -1.92 -19.41 15.87
C LYS A 12 -2.09 -19.00 14.39
N CYS A 13 -2.65 -17.82 14.14
CA CYS A 13 -2.87 -17.31 12.80
C CYS A 13 -1.54 -16.82 12.21
N LYS A 14 -1.51 -16.60 10.89
CA LYS A 14 -0.39 -15.90 10.26
C LYS A 14 -0.55 -14.40 10.53
N ASP A 15 0.53 -13.76 10.94
CA ASP A 15 0.60 -12.34 11.26
C ASP A 15 1.23 -11.54 10.09
N ASP A 16 1.15 -12.09 8.88
CA ASP A 16 1.79 -11.58 7.68
C ASP A 16 0.86 -10.57 6.97
N PHE A 17 1.08 -9.27 7.15
CA PHE A 17 0.40 -8.28 6.32
C PHE A 17 0.90 -8.42 4.87
N PRO A 18 0.03 -8.39 3.84
CA PRO A 18 0.47 -8.60 2.46
C PRO A 18 1.53 -7.57 2.02
N PRO A 19 2.73 -7.98 1.56
CA PRO A 19 3.83 -7.04 1.29
C PRO A 19 3.52 -5.97 0.23
N ARG A 20 2.84 -6.33 -0.85
CA ARG A 20 2.44 -5.37 -1.90
C ARG A 20 1.43 -4.35 -1.36
N LEU A 21 0.56 -4.77 -0.44
CA LEU A 21 -0.41 -3.89 0.24
C LEU A 21 0.29 -2.98 1.25
N SER A 22 1.28 -3.50 1.98
CA SER A 22 2.16 -2.70 2.85
C SER A 22 2.80 -1.56 2.05
N PHE A 23 3.48 -1.91 0.95
CA PHE A 23 4.10 -0.94 0.05
C PHE A 23 3.09 0.06 -0.53
N PHE A 24 1.85 -0.34 -0.78
CA PHE A 24 0.81 0.56 -1.27
C PHE A 24 0.45 1.65 -0.24
N PHE A 25 0.29 1.28 1.03
CA PHE A 25 -0.10 2.22 2.09
C PHE A 25 1.08 3.06 2.62
N GLU A 26 2.31 2.54 2.59
CA GLU A 26 3.53 3.27 2.97
C GLU A 26 3.73 4.56 2.16
N GLN A 27 3.29 4.57 0.89
CA GLN A 27 3.55 5.67 -0.04
C GLN A 27 3.08 7.05 0.45
N ILE A 28 2.15 7.14 1.40
CA ILE A 28 1.73 8.44 1.96
C ILE A 28 2.86 9.12 2.73
N GLY A 29 3.67 8.37 3.48
CA GLY A 29 4.81 8.93 4.20
C GLY A 29 5.85 9.56 3.27
N GLY A 30 6.03 9.00 2.07
CA GLY A 30 6.99 9.50 1.07
C GLY A 30 6.43 10.55 0.10
N PHE A 31 5.16 10.42 -0.28
CA PHE A 31 4.57 11.18 -1.40
C PHE A 31 3.32 11.98 -1.04
N GLY A 32 2.80 11.83 0.18
CA GLY A 32 1.63 12.56 0.69
C GLY A 32 0.42 12.48 -0.26
N ASP A 33 -0.16 13.64 -0.55
CA ASP A 33 -1.31 13.82 -1.45
C ASP A 33 -1.13 13.30 -2.88
N LYS A 34 0.11 13.05 -3.28
CA LYS A 34 0.50 12.60 -4.61
C LYS A 34 0.72 11.08 -4.70
N SER A 35 0.74 10.39 -3.55
CA SER A 35 0.81 8.92 -3.47
C SER A 35 -0.31 8.24 -4.25
N MET A 36 -0.11 6.98 -4.67
CA MET A 36 -1.19 6.24 -5.35
C MET A 36 -2.39 6.06 -4.42
N VAL A 37 -2.17 5.74 -3.14
CA VAL A 37 -3.25 5.59 -2.17
C VAL A 37 -4.08 6.88 -2.01
N ALA A 38 -3.47 8.06 -1.87
CA ALA A 38 -4.22 9.33 -1.77
C ALA A 38 -5.02 9.63 -3.05
N GLN A 39 -4.48 9.27 -4.22
CA GLN A 39 -5.22 9.37 -5.48
C GLN A 39 -6.41 8.38 -5.51
N VAL A 40 -6.20 7.13 -5.07
CA VAL A 40 -7.24 6.10 -5.00
C VAL A 40 -8.36 6.51 -4.03
N GLU A 41 -8.04 7.04 -2.84
CA GLU A 41 -9.01 7.60 -1.89
C GLU A 41 -9.91 8.66 -2.57
N LYS A 42 -9.30 9.61 -3.27
CA LYS A 42 -10.01 10.69 -3.98
C LYS A 42 -10.86 10.15 -5.14
N ILE A 43 -10.31 9.24 -5.95
CA ILE A 43 -11.00 8.67 -7.12
C ILE A 43 -12.20 7.82 -6.70
N LEU A 44 -12.03 6.95 -5.70
CA LEU A 44 -13.06 6.03 -5.23
C LEU A 44 -14.00 6.65 -4.19
N LYS A 45 -13.66 7.83 -3.67
CA LYS A 45 -14.38 8.51 -2.58
C LYS A 45 -14.53 7.59 -1.37
N ILE A 46 -13.39 7.15 -0.85
CA ILE A 46 -13.26 6.26 0.31
C ILE A 46 -12.19 6.79 1.24
N ASP A 47 -12.40 6.61 2.53
CA ASP A 47 -11.44 6.91 3.58
C ASP A 47 -10.65 5.64 3.89
N LEU A 48 -9.33 5.70 3.71
CA LEU A 48 -8.38 4.61 3.98
C LEU A 48 -7.40 4.98 5.11
N SER A 49 -7.68 6.05 5.86
CA SER A 49 -6.87 6.51 7.00
C SER A 49 -6.61 5.40 8.03
N THR A 50 -7.56 4.47 8.22
CA THR A 50 -7.41 3.33 9.14
C THR A 50 -6.20 2.44 8.83
N PHE A 51 -5.71 2.40 7.57
CA PHE A 51 -4.49 1.67 7.22
C PHE A 51 -3.22 2.46 7.55
N GLN A 52 -3.30 3.78 7.72
CA GLN A 52 -2.15 4.66 7.99
C GLN A 52 -1.97 4.96 9.48
N GLU A 53 -2.93 4.56 10.30
CA GLU A 53 -2.86 4.67 11.75
C GLU A 53 -2.15 3.43 12.33
N TYR A 54 -0.84 3.33 12.13
CA TYR A 54 0.01 2.24 12.63
C TYR A 54 0.91 2.68 13.78
N ASP A 55 1.37 1.71 14.57
CA ASP A 55 2.38 1.92 15.62
C ASP A 55 3.79 1.77 15.04
N TYR A 56 4.79 2.41 15.66
CA TYR A 56 6.20 2.20 15.29
C TYR A 56 6.80 1.23 16.29
N MET A 57 7.46 0.16 15.83
CA MET A 57 7.99 -0.88 16.72
C MET A 57 9.04 -0.36 17.72
N ASP A 58 9.71 0.75 17.43
CA ASP A 58 10.68 1.39 18.32
C ASP A 58 10.05 2.16 19.50
N ASN A 59 8.72 2.27 19.58
CA ASN A 59 8.04 2.87 20.73
C ASN A 59 7.86 1.84 21.85
N GLU A 60 8.59 2.04 22.96
CA GLU A 60 8.53 1.18 24.16
C GLU A 60 7.13 1.11 24.80
N GLU A 61 6.27 2.10 24.56
CA GLU A 61 4.86 2.10 25.00
C GLU A 61 3.91 2.17 23.81
N SER A 62 3.38 1.00 23.42
CA SER A 62 2.31 0.90 22.42
C SER A 62 1.03 1.54 22.95
N SER A 63 0.61 2.64 22.32
CA SER A 63 -0.57 3.40 22.74
C SER A 63 -1.87 2.69 22.35
N ASP A 64 -2.85 2.67 23.26
CA ASP A 64 -4.19 2.13 23.03
C ASP A 64 -4.90 2.69 21.78
N LYS A 65 -4.48 3.88 21.32
CA LYS A 65 -5.02 4.54 20.12
C LYS A 65 -4.77 3.76 18.82
N TYR A 66 -3.76 2.88 18.77
CA TYR A 66 -3.43 2.12 17.56
C TYR A 66 -4.23 0.81 17.45
N TRP A 67 -4.88 0.37 18.54
CA TRP A 67 -5.74 -0.81 18.52
C TRP A 67 -7.09 -0.53 17.86
N LYS A 68 -7.35 -1.23 16.76
CA LYS A 68 -8.54 -1.07 15.91
C LYS A 68 -9.50 -2.21 16.12
N ASN A 69 -10.80 -1.93 16.17
CA ASN A 69 -11.81 -2.98 16.21
C ASN A 69 -11.78 -3.81 14.92
N THR A 70 -11.72 -5.14 15.03
CA THR A 70 -11.60 -6.06 13.87
C THR A 70 -12.77 -5.93 12.89
N THR A 71 -13.99 -5.76 13.40
CA THR A 71 -15.20 -5.64 12.56
C THR A 71 -15.23 -4.32 11.80
N THR A 72 -14.80 -3.23 12.45
CA THR A 72 -14.74 -1.91 11.81
C THR A 72 -13.68 -1.88 10.72
N PHE A 73 -12.50 -2.44 10.99
CA PHE A 73 -11.41 -2.53 10.02
C PHE A 73 -11.79 -3.40 8.80
N GLU A 74 -12.40 -4.57 9.04
CA GLU A 74 -12.93 -5.44 7.97
C GLU A 74 -13.98 -4.73 7.10
N ALA A 75 -14.87 -3.94 7.70
CA ALA A 75 -15.86 -3.18 6.95
C ALA A 75 -15.24 -2.15 5.99
N VAL A 76 -14.08 -1.56 6.35
CA VAL A 76 -13.33 -0.68 5.43
C VAL A 76 -12.75 -1.48 4.27
N ILE A 77 -12.22 -2.69 4.51
CA ILE A 77 -11.74 -3.58 3.46
C ILE A 77 -12.87 -3.94 2.49
N ASP A 78 -14.02 -4.37 3.01
CA ASP A 78 -15.18 -4.73 2.19
C ASP A 78 -15.67 -3.54 1.35
N LYS A 79 -15.67 -2.33 1.94
CA LYS A 79 -16.02 -1.10 1.24
C LYS A 79 -15.02 -0.78 0.12
N LEU A 80 -13.71 -0.97 0.35
CA LEU A 80 -12.68 -0.75 -0.66
C LEU A 80 -12.84 -1.74 -1.82
N ILE A 81 -13.02 -3.02 -1.55
CA ILE A 81 -13.26 -4.06 -2.57
C ILE A 81 -14.51 -3.72 -3.39
N LEU A 82 -15.61 -3.35 -2.73
CA LEU A 82 -16.83 -2.93 -3.42
C LEU A 82 -16.60 -1.72 -4.33
N LYS A 83 -15.87 -0.71 -3.86
CA LYS A 83 -15.54 0.49 -4.63
C LYS A 83 -14.70 0.17 -5.86
N ILE A 84 -13.71 -0.72 -5.73
CA ILE A 84 -12.90 -1.21 -6.85
C ILE A 84 -13.78 -1.92 -7.88
N ASN A 85 -14.61 -2.87 -7.43
CA ASN A 85 -15.47 -3.67 -8.32
C ASN A 85 -16.53 -2.81 -9.04
N THR A 86 -17.06 -1.79 -8.38
CA THR A 86 -18.03 -0.86 -8.98
C THR A 86 -17.39 0.22 -9.86
N ASN A 87 -16.07 0.40 -9.78
CA ASN A 87 -15.32 1.36 -10.59
C ASN A 87 -14.13 0.66 -11.26
N PRO A 88 -14.35 -0.34 -12.15
CA PRO A 88 -13.28 -1.22 -12.64
C PRO A 88 -12.18 -0.51 -13.42
N LYS A 89 -12.38 0.76 -13.82
CA LYS A 89 -11.41 1.60 -14.52
C LYS A 89 -10.79 2.70 -13.66
N TYR A 90 -10.95 2.65 -12.33
CA TYR A 90 -10.43 3.68 -11.43
C TYR A 90 -8.92 3.89 -11.60
N TYR A 91 -8.18 2.82 -11.86
CA TYR A 91 -6.74 2.83 -12.05
C TYR A 91 -6.31 3.67 -13.26
N GLU A 92 -7.16 3.86 -14.27
CA GLU A 92 -6.86 4.71 -15.44
C GLU A 92 -6.78 6.20 -15.07
N LYS A 93 -7.38 6.60 -13.94
CA LYS A 93 -7.39 7.98 -13.45
C LYS A 93 -6.23 8.30 -12.51
N VAL A 94 -5.55 7.27 -12.01
CA VAL A 94 -4.34 7.44 -11.20
C VAL A 94 -3.23 7.89 -12.13
N LYS A 95 -2.48 8.89 -11.68
CA LYS A 95 -1.34 9.38 -12.44
C LYS A 95 -0.07 8.66 -11.96
N TYR A 96 0.47 7.82 -12.83
CA TYR A 96 1.68 7.04 -12.57
C TYR A 96 2.93 7.72 -13.11
N ASN A 97 4.08 7.40 -12.51
CA ASN A 97 5.36 7.69 -13.14
C ASN A 97 5.59 6.72 -14.30
N PRO A 98 6.14 7.13 -15.44
CA PRO A 98 6.62 6.18 -16.45
C PRO A 98 7.62 5.17 -15.87
N ILE A 99 7.61 3.96 -16.42
CA ILE A 99 8.59 2.92 -16.11
C ILE A 99 9.98 3.46 -16.44
N LYS A 100 10.83 3.63 -15.42
CA LYS A 100 12.27 3.74 -15.68
C LYS A 100 12.70 2.40 -16.28
N SER A 101 13.06 2.38 -17.57
CA SER A 101 13.81 1.25 -18.10
C SER A 101 15.04 1.09 -17.23
N GLU A 102 15.33 -0.12 -16.75
CA GLU A 102 16.46 -0.39 -15.87
C GLU A 102 17.72 0.34 -16.35
N TYR A 103 18.40 1.00 -15.40
CA TYR A 103 19.65 1.69 -15.62
C TYR A 103 20.66 0.69 -16.21
N ALA A 104 20.80 0.69 -17.54
CA ALA A 104 21.78 -0.13 -18.21
C ALA A 104 23.14 0.55 -18.04
N PHE A 105 24.08 -0.06 -17.32
CA PHE A 105 25.47 0.36 -17.38
C PHE A 105 26.05 -0.08 -18.72
N SER A 106 26.58 0.87 -19.50
CA SER A 106 27.28 0.60 -20.76
C SER A 106 28.71 1.15 -20.69
N SER A 107 29.67 0.41 -21.24
CA SER A 107 31.04 0.87 -21.44
C SER A 107 31.19 1.76 -22.68
N ASP A 108 30.14 1.88 -23.51
CA ASP A 108 30.11 2.75 -24.67
C ASP A 108 29.71 4.19 -24.26
N THR A 109 30.56 5.16 -24.61
CA THR A 109 30.38 6.57 -24.23
C THR A 109 29.15 7.22 -24.88
N ASN A 110 28.76 6.80 -26.09
CA ASN A 110 27.56 7.31 -26.76
C ASN A 110 26.29 6.72 -26.14
N GLU A 111 26.32 5.45 -25.74
CA GLU A 111 25.23 4.85 -24.98
C GLU A 111 25.07 5.50 -23.61
N MET A 112 26.17 5.74 -22.89
CA MET A 112 26.14 6.49 -21.63
C MET A 112 25.50 7.88 -21.76
N LYS A 113 25.79 8.61 -22.84
CA LYS A 113 25.14 9.90 -23.12
C LYS A 113 23.63 9.75 -23.33
N LYS A 114 23.18 8.71 -24.04
CA LYS A 114 21.75 8.43 -24.25
C LYS A 114 21.04 8.06 -22.94
N ILE A 115 21.69 7.26 -22.09
CA ILE A 115 21.18 6.89 -20.76
C ILE A 115 21.02 8.14 -19.89
N LYS A 116 22.06 8.97 -19.79
CA LYS A 116 22.02 10.22 -19.01
C LYS A 116 20.97 11.21 -19.52
N ALA A 117 20.79 11.32 -20.84
CA ALA A 117 19.74 12.16 -21.42
C ALA A 117 18.33 11.66 -21.03
N LYS A 118 18.10 10.34 -21.05
CA LYS A 118 16.83 9.75 -20.58
C LYS A 118 16.64 9.96 -19.09
N GLU A 119 17.67 9.80 -18.27
CA GLU A 119 17.61 10.09 -16.83
C GLU A 119 17.19 11.54 -16.56
N GLN A 120 17.79 12.49 -17.26
CA GLN A 120 17.42 13.91 -17.17
C GLN A 120 15.99 14.15 -17.67
N GLU A 121 15.53 13.46 -18.72
CA GLU A 121 14.14 13.52 -19.16
C GLU A 121 13.18 13.02 -18.07
N TYR A 122 13.52 11.92 -17.38
CA TYR A 122 12.75 11.42 -16.24
C TYR A 122 12.76 12.39 -15.06
N GLU A 123 13.91 12.96 -14.70
CA GLU A 123 14.06 13.96 -13.63
C GLU A 123 13.23 15.22 -13.89
N ASN A 124 13.11 15.62 -15.17
CA ASN A 124 12.30 16.75 -15.60
C ASN A 124 10.83 16.40 -15.78
N HIS A 125 10.43 15.12 -15.65
CA HIS A 125 9.04 14.72 -15.75
C HIS A 125 8.26 15.27 -14.53
N PRO A 126 7.08 15.87 -14.71
CA PRO A 126 6.29 16.44 -13.59
C PRO A 126 5.93 15.46 -12.48
N MET A 127 6.02 14.16 -12.78
CA MET A 127 5.70 13.04 -11.89
C MET A 127 6.96 12.34 -11.39
N TYR A 128 8.14 12.94 -11.57
CA TYR A 128 9.39 12.42 -11.05
C TYR A 128 9.28 12.21 -9.54
N GLY A 129 9.64 11.01 -9.11
CA GLY A 129 9.47 10.55 -7.74
C GLY A 129 8.16 9.82 -7.48
N TYR A 130 7.11 9.93 -8.31
CA TYR A 130 5.85 9.23 -8.03
C TYR A 130 5.99 7.71 -8.13
N PRO A 131 5.14 6.97 -7.40
CA PRO A 131 5.18 5.52 -7.42
C PRO A 131 4.89 4.99 -8.82
N TYR A 132 5.62 3.95 -9.19
CA TYR A 132 5.26 3.13 -10.33
C TYR A 132 4.29 2.03 -9.85
N ASP A 133 3.19 1.82 -10.58
CA ASP A 133 2.17 0.82 -10.22
C ASP A 133 2.70 -0.61 -10.25
N ASN A 134 3.66 -0.91 -11.14
CA ASN A 134 4.02 -2.29 -11.48
C ASN A 134 2.80 -3.15 -11.85
N LYS A 135 1.75 -2.53 -12.41
CA LYS A 135 0.43 -3.12 -12.69
C LYS A 135 -0.35 -3.56 -11.45
N TYR A 136 0.00 -3.13 -10.24
CA TYR A 136 -0.67 -3.53 -8.99
C TYR A 136 -2.16 -3.19 -8.98
N LEU A 137 -2.54 -1.96 -9.32
CA LEU A 137 -3.94 -1.54 -9.38
C LEU A 137 -4.66 -2.10 -10.61
N SER A 138 -3.98 -2.11 -11.76
CA SER A 138 -4.59 -2.53 -13.05
C SER A 138 -4.78 -4.06 -13.19
N SER A 139 -3.99 -4.87 -12.49
CA SER A 139 -4.09 -6.35 -12.54
C SER A 139 -5.11 -6.94 -11.57
N GLY A 140 -5.66 -6.14 -10.64
CA GLY A 140 -6.51 -6.64 -9.57
C GLY A 140 -5.75 -7.21 -8.36
N ALA A 141 -4.42 -7.16 -8.36
CA ALA A 141 -3.57 -7.63 -7.26
C ALA A 141 -3.92 -7.01 -5.90
N ILE A 142 -4.35 -5.75 -5.86
CA ILE A 142 -4.85 -5.11 -4.64
C ILE A 142 -6.05 -5.85 -4.04
N VAL A 143 -6.96 -6.38 -4.87
CA VAL A 143 -8.12 -7.13 -4.38
C VAL A 143 -7.69 -8.47 -3.80
N GLU A 144 -6.73 -9.14 -4.43
CA GLU A 144 -6.15 -10.39 -3.92
C GLU A 144 -5.57 -10.20 -2.51
N ASP A 145 -4.77 -9.14 -2.32
CA ASP A 145 -4.15 -8.85 -1.03
C ASP A 145 -5.18 -8.48 0.05
N LEU A 146 -6.21 -7.72 -0.32
CA LEU A 146 -7.31 -7.38 0.60
C LEU A 146 -8.09 -8.64 1.04
N GLU A 147 -8.29 -9.62 0.15
CA GLU A 147 -8.92 -10.89 0.51
C GLU A 147 -7.99 -11.78 1.37
N ILE A 148 -6.68 -11.74 1.17
CA ILE A 148 -5.71 -12.36 2.10
C ILE A 148 -5.84 -11.74 3.50
N LEU A 149 -5.89 -10.41 3.57
CA LEU A 149 -6.05 -9.70 4.84
C LEU A 149 -7.38 -10.05 5.54
N LYS A 150 -8.49 -10.18 4.79
CA LYS A 150 -9.76 -10.66 5.34
C LYS A 150 -9.65 -12.08 5.93
N ASN A 151 -8.91 -12.97 5.28
CA ASN A 151 -8.71 -14.32 5.81
C ASN A 151 -7.91 -14.32 7.13
N ILE A 152 -6.93 -13.42 7.27
CA ILE A 152 -6.21 -13.20 8.54
C ILE A 152 -7.18 -12.73 9.62
N LEU A 153 -7.98 -11.69 9.35
CA LEU A 153 -8.97 -11.17 10.30
C LEU A 153 -10.02 -12.23 10.69
N LYS A 154 -10.44 -13.07 9.75
CA LYS A 154 -11.34 -14.20 10.02
C LYS A 154 -10.69 -15.21 10.96
N CYS A 155 -9.42 -15.53 10.77
CA CYS A 155 -8.67 -16.39 11.68
C CYS A 155 -8.58 -15.77 13.08
N TYR A 156 -8.23 -14.49 13.18
CA TYR A 156 -8.16 -13.78 14.46
C TYR A 156 -9.50 -13.79 15.20
N LYS A 157 -10.60 -13.43 14.54
CA LYS A 157 -11.94 -13.46 15.12
C LYS A 157 -12.32 -14.86 15.62
N LYS A 158 -11.98 -15.92 14.87
CA LYS A 158 -12.22 -17.31 15.29
C LYS A 158 -11.45 -17.68 16.57
N ASN A 159 -10.32 -17.02 16.83
CA ASN A 159 -9.51 -17.20 18.03
C ASN A 159 -9.84 -16.17 19.13
N GLY A 160 -10.95 -15.44 19.01
CA GLY A 160 -11.43 -14.52 20.04
C GLY A 160 -10.86 -13.09 19.98
N ALA A 161 -10.11 -12.75 18.94
CA ALA A 161 -9.60 -11.40 18.78
C ALA A 161 -10.73 -10.41 18.44
N THR A 162 -10.76 -9.30 19.15
CA THR A 162 -11.72 -8.19 18.94
C THR A 162 -11.03 -6.92 18.46
N LYS A 163 -9.70 -6.84 18.61
CA LYS A 163 -8.89 -5.74 18.10
C LYS A 163 -7.65 -6.24 17.38
N ILE A 164 -7.17 -5.44 16.44
CA ILE A 164 -5.89 -5.60 15.75
C ILE A 164 -5.08 -4.33 15.85
N LYS A 165 -3.77 -4.43 15.71
CA LYS A 165 -2.87 -3.29 15.55
C LYS A 165 -2.05 -3.53 14.29
N LEU A 166 -1.80 -2.45 13.55
CA LEU A 166 -0.81 -2.44 12.47
C LEU A 166 0.47 -1.84 13.05
N SER A 167 1.61 -2.46 12.77
CA SER A 167 2.91 -1.92 13.19
C SER A 167 3.81 -1.73 11.97
N TYR A 168 4.67 -0.72 12.02
CA TYR A 168 5.67 -0.43 11.00
C TYR A 168 7.07 -0.71 11.53
N ASP A 169 7.81 -1.51 10.77
CA ASP A 169 9.18 -1.96 11.03
C ASP A 169 10.19 -1.26 10.09
#